data_AF-A0A8I1NS90-F1
#
_entry.id   AF-A0A8I1NS90-F1
#
_cell.length_a   1.000
_cell.length_b   1.000
_cell.length_c   1.000
_cell.angle_alpha   90.00
_cell.angle_beta   90.00
_cell.angle_gamma   90.00
#
_symmetry.space_group_name_H-M   'P 1'
#
loop_
_entity.id
_entity.type
_entity.pdbx_description
1 polymer ?
#
loop_
_entity_poly.entity_id
_entity_poly.type
_entity_poly.pdbx_seq_one_letter_code
_entity_poly.pdbx_strand_id
1 'polypeptide(L)' 'MKPADALREEITFLEDEIRGLRNRMAKQDNAAQVQKLAMLSRLLSRCTRALESQLTKEVLT' A
#
# COMPACT_ATOMS: atom_id res chain seq x y z
N MET A 1 12.01 16.51 -1.90
CA MET A 1 11.54 15.12 -1.74
C MET A 1 11.37 14.52 -3.12
N LYS A 2 12.04 13.40 -3.46
CA LYS A 2 11.86 12.81 -4.79
C LYS A 2 10.50 12.11 -4.88
N PRO A 3 9.86 12.05 -6.06
CA PRO A 3 8.60 11.33 -6.22
C PRO A 3 8.66 9.87 -5.74
N ALA A 4 9.80 9.20 -5.93
CA ALA A 4 10.03 7.84 -5.45
C ALA A 4 10.04 7.75 -3.91
N ASP A 5 10.55 8.76 -3.20
CA ASP A 5 10.59 8.75 -1.73
C ASP A 5 9.18 8.90 -1.14
N ALA A 6 8.37 9.79 -1.73
CA ALA A 6 6.96 9.95 -1.36
C ALA A 6 6.16 8.64 -1.54
N LEU A 7 6.39 7.93 -2.65
CA LEU A 7 5.73 6.64 -2.92
C LEU A 7 6.17 5.54 -1.95
N ARG A 8 7.45 5.54 -1.52
CA ARG A 8 7.95 4.60 -0.52
C ARG A 8 7.29 4.82 0.84
N GLU A 9 7.20 6.08 1.28
CA GLU A 9 6.52 6.44 2.54
C GLU A 9 5.05 6.00 2.52
N GLU A 10 4.33 6.28 1.43
CA GLU A 10 2.93 5.87 1.27
C GLU A 10 2.78 4.34 1.28
N ILE A 11 3.67 3.60 0.60
CA ILE A 11 3.69 2.13 0.62
C ILE A 11 3.86 1.61 2.04
N THR A 12 4.85 2.12 2.80
CA THR A 12 5.09 1.70 4.19
C THR A 12 3.87 1.96 5.06
N PHE A 13 3.25 3.13 4.94
CA PHE A 13 2.02 3.46 5.68
C PHE A 13 0.88 2.47 5.36
N LEU A 14 0.67 2.14 4.08
CA LEU A 14 -0.38 1.21 3.65
C LEU A 14 -0.12 -0.21 4.13
N GLU A 15 1.14 -0.67 4.13
CA GLU A 15 1.52 -1.98 4.65
C GLU A 15 1.22 -2.11 6.16
N ASP A 16 1.50 -1.05 6.92
CA ASP A 16 1.22 -1.01 8.36
C ASP A 16 -0.29 -0.98 8.66
N GLU A 17 -1.08 -0.18 7.94
CA GLU A 17 -2.55 -0.16 8.07
C GLU A 17 -3.16 -1.53 7.71
N ILE A 18 -2.67 -2.18 6.64
CA ILE A 18 -3.11 -3.53 6.24
C ILE A 18 -2.78 -4.55 7.32
N ARG A 19 -1.56 -4.50 7.88
CA ARG A 19 -1.13 -5.39 8.96
C ARG A 19 -1.99 -5.21 10.20
N GLY A 20 -2.23 -3.96 10.61
CA GLY A 20 -3.12 -3.63 11.72
C GLY A 20 -4.55 -4.11 11.49
N LEU A 21 -5.06 -3.97 10.26
CA LEU A 21 -6.40 -4.43 9.89
C LEU A 21 -6.51 -5.97 9.94
N ARG A 22 -5.54 -6.71 9.41
CA ARG A 22 -5.50 -8.17 9.51
C ARG A 22 -5.48 -8.65 10.95
N ASN A 23 -4.71 -7.99 11.82
CA ASN A 23 -4.66 -8.30 13.24
C ASN A 23 -6.01 -8.07 13.96
N ARG A 24 -6.77 -7.06 13.54
CA ARG A 24 -8.13 -6.81 14.05
C ARG A 24 -9.13 -7.86 13.54
N MET A 25 -9.06 -8.20 12.25
CA MET A 25 -9.91 -9.23 11.63
C MET A 25 -9.69 -10.62 12.22
N ALA A 26 -8.46 -10.95 12.63
CA ALA A 26 -8.18 -12.21 13.30
C ALA A 26 -8.87 -12.36 14.67
N LYS A 27 -9.31 -11.25 15.29
CA LYS A 27 -9.93 -11.25 16.62
C LYS A 27 -11.46 -11.21 16.56
N GLN A 28 -12.05 -10.78 15.44
CA GLN A 28 -13.51 -10.61 15.29
C GLN A 28 -13.92 -10.78 13.83
N ASP A 29 -15.04 -11.47 13.59
CA ASP A 29 -15.62 -11.57 12.25
C ASP A 29 -16.21 -10.22 11.85
N ASN A 30 -15.70 -9.62 10.77
CA ASN A 30 -16.00 -8.24 10.43
C ASN A 30 -15.96 -8.01 8.92
N ALA A 31 -17.08 -8.26 8.25
CA ALA A 31 -17.26 -8.08 6.81
C ALA A 31 -16.88 -6.66 6.33
N ALA A 32 -17.07 -5.62 7.16
CA ALA A 32 -16.63 -4.26 6.86
C ALA A 32 -15.09 -4.13 6.79
N GLN A 33 -14.36 -4.88 7.61
CA GLN A 33 -12.90 -4.91 7.57
C GLN A 33 -12.37 -5.64 6.33
N VAL A 34 -13.09 -6.64 5.81
CA VAL A 34 -12.75 -7.30 4.53
C VAL A 34 -12.78 -6.30 3.38
N GLN A 35 -13.83 -5.46 3.30
CA GLN A 35 -13.93 -4.44 2.25
C GLN A 35 -12.83 -3.38 2.38
N LYS A 36 -12.55 -2.90 3.62
CA LYS A 36 -11.44 -1.97 3.87
C LYS A 36 -10.10 -2.58 3.47
N LEU A 37 -9.87 -3.86 3.78
CA LEU A 37 -8.64 -4.59 3.44
C LEU A 37 -8.46 -4.70 1.91
N ALA A 38 -9.53 -5.02 1.19
CA ALA A 38 -9.50 -5.09 -0.27
C ALA A 38 -9.17 -3.72 -0.90
N MET A 39 -9.76 -2.64 -0.37
CA MET A 39 -9.48 -1.28 -0.85
C MET A 39 -8.02 -0.88 -0.61
N LEU A 40 -7.51 -1.08 0.61
CA LEU A 40 -6.12 -0.76 0.96
C LEU A 40 -5.14 -1.60 0.13
N SER A 41 -5.42 -2.89 -0.07
CA SER A 41 -4.58 -3.77 -0.90
C SER A 41 -4.52 -3.31 -2.36
N ARG A 42 -5.64 -2.84 -2.91
CA ARG A 42 -5.67 -2.25 -4.26
C ARG A 42 -4.88 -0.94 -4.33
N LEU A 43 -4.96 -0.10 -3.31
CA LEU A 43 -4.19 1.14 -3.25
C LEU A 43 -2.69 0.87 -3.16
N LEU A 44 -2.27 -0.04 -2.27
CA LEU A 44 -0.89 -0.50 -2.16
C LEU A 44 -0.36 -0.99 -3.51
N SER A 45 -1.11 -1.85 -4.20
CA SER A 45 -0.70 -2.35 -5.52
C SER A 45 -0.50 -1.24 -6.56
N ARG A 46 -1.34 -0.19 -6.53
CA ARG A 46 -1.17 0.98 -7.41
C ARG A 46 0.07 1.77 -7.06
N CYS A 47 0.33 2.02 -5.78
CA CYS A 47 1.51 2.75 -5.34
C CYS A 47 2.80 1.99 -5.68
N THR A 48 2.83 0.66 -5.49
CA THR A 48 3.96 -0.19 -5.88
C THR A 48 4.25 -0.11 -7.38
N ARG A 49 3.21 -0.26 -8.24
CA ARG A 49 3.37 -0.12 -9.70
C ARG A 49 3.83 1.28 -10.11
N ALA A 50 3.33 2.31 -9.43
CA ALA A 50 3.76 3.69 -9.69
C ALA A 50 5.23 3.90 -9.32
N LEU A 51 5.68 3.32 -8.19
CA LEU A 51 7.07 3.36 -7.77
C LEU A 51 7.98 2.64 -8.77
N GLU A 52 7.61 1.42 -9.20
CA GLU A 52 8.34 0.68 -10.24
C GLU A 52 8.46 1.49 -11.54
N SER A 53 7.37 2.12 -11.97
CA SER A 53 7.39 2.99 -13.16
C SER A 53 8.32 4.19 -12.98
N GLN A 54 8.29 4.81 -11.80
CA GLN A 54 9.16 5.95 -11.49
C GLN A 54 10.64 5.56 -11.49
N LEU A 55 10.97 4.44 -10.84
CA LEU A 55 12.34 3.92 -10.81
C LEU A 55 12.83 3.53 -12.22
N THR A 56 11.96 2.94 -13.04
CA THR A 56 12.30 2.61 -14.43
C THR A 56 12.62 3.86 -15.25
N LYS A 57 11.87 4.96 -15.06
CA LYS A 57 12.16 6.24 -15.73
C LYS A 57 13.50 6.81 -15.30
N GLU A 58 13.82 6.77 -14.01
CA GLU A 58 15.07 7.27 -13.46
C GLU A 58 16.31 6.49 -13.94
N VAL A 59 16.17 5.21 -14.30
CA VAL A 59 17.26 4.40 -14.87
C VAL A 59 17.51 4.69 -16.35
N LEU A 60 16.49 5.14 -17.08
CA LEU A 60 16.55 5.40 -18.53
C LEU A 60 16.92 6.85 -18.88
N THR A 61 17.11 7.70 -17.88
CA THR A 61 17.50 9.12 -17.99
C THR A 61 18.87 9.35 -17.39
#